data_AF-A0A0C9XQV2-F1
#
_entry.id   AF-A0A0C9XQV2-F1
#
_cell.length_a   1.000
_cell.length_b   1.000
_cell.length_c   1.000
_cell.angle_alpha   90.00
_cell.angle_beta   90.00
_cell.angle_gamma   90.00
#
_symmetry.space_group_name_H-M   'P 1'
#
loop_
_entity.id
_entity.type
_entity.pdbx_description
1 polymer ?
#
loop_
_entity_poly.entity_id
_entity_poly.type
_entity_poly.pdbx_seq_one_letter_code
_entity_poly.pdbx_strand_id
1 'polypeptide(L)'
;WQVSVVTPGAITWAVTICMFVLSPDSEFPSNGIGQLSKINYYEVFCGYKCVLVMKWADLHIQKIISELNSFIFGKSGVTSAKSGSTSPMEDLAAEIDTTMATMD
;
A
#
# COMPACT_ATOMS: atom_id res chain seq x y z
N TRP A 1 -3.29 17.76 -4.95
CA TRP A 1 -4.63 17.11 -4.99
C TRP A 1 -5.00 16.71 -3.56
N GLN A 2 -6.12 17.20 -3.01
CA GLN A 2 -6.51 16.99 -1.60
C GLN A 2 -7.10 15.58 -1.35
N VAL A 3 -6.40 14.54 -1.79
CA VAL A 3 -6.86 13.17 -1.61
C VAL A 3 -6.49 12.73 -0.20
N SER A 4 -7.49 12.42 0.61
CA SER A 4 -7.34 11.97 2.00
C SER A 4 -7.85 10.55 2.23
N VAL A 5 -8.47 9.94 1.22
CA VAL A 5 -9.09 8.61 1.29
C VAL A 5 -8.87 7.87 -0.02
N VAL A 6 -8.51 6.59 0.06
CA VAL A 6 -8.41 5.69 -1.09
C VAL A 6 -9.80 5.39 -1.64
N THR A 7 -9.92 5.46 -2.97
CA THR A 7 -11.14 5.10 -3.67
C THR A 7 -11.08 3.64 -4.11
N PRO A 8 -12.23 2.98 -4.35
CA PRO A 8 -12.25 1.64 -4.93
C PRO A 8 -11.41 1.56 -6.21
N GLY A 9 -11.50 2.59 -7.07
CA GLY A 9 -10.75 2.66 -8.32
C GLY A 9 -9.23 2.75 -8.13
N ALA A 10 -8.77 3.47 -7.10
CA ALA A 10 -7.34 3.53 -6.79
C ALA A 10 -6.81 2.18 -6.30
N ILE A 11 -7.58 1.48 -5.46
CA ILE A 11 -7.22 0.14 -4.98
C ILE A 11 -7.18 -0.84 -6.15
N THR A 12 -8.20 -0.85 -7.01
CA THR A 12 -8.27 -1.78 -8.15
C THR A 12 -7.14 -1.53 -9.14
N TRP A 13 -6.83 -0.26 -9.40
CA TRP A 13 -5.69 0.11 -10.24
C TRP A 13 -4.36 -0.39 -9.64
N ALA A 14 -4.12 -0.17 -8.35
CA ALA A 14 -2.90 -0.64 -7.70
C ALA A 14 -2.75 -2.16 -7.79
N VAL A 15 -3.82 -2.93 -7.56
CA VAL A 15 -3.82 -4.39 -7.70
C VAL A 15 -3.49 -4.82 -9.13
N THR A 16 -4.11 -4.19 -10.14
CA THR A 16 -3.85 -4.48 -11.56
C THR A 16 -2.40 -4.16 -11.94
N ILE A 17 -1.82 -3.06 -11.43
CA ILE A 17 -0.42 -2.71 -11.66
C ILE A 17 0.52 -3.72 -10.98
N CYS A 18 0.24 -4.14 -9.75
CA CYS A 18 1.04 -5.17 -9.08
C CYS A 18 1.03 -6.47 -9.89
N MET A 19 -0.11 -6.91 -10.41
CA MET A 19 -0.17 -8.09 -11.29
C MET A 19 0.68 -7.91 -12.54
N PHE A 20 0.63 -6.73 -13.17
CA PHE A 20 1.44 -6.45 -14.36
C PHE A 20 2.94 -6.43 -14.06
N VAL A 21 3.38 -5.77 -12.98
CA VAL A 21 4.79 -5.70 -12.57
C VAL A 21 5.35 -7.10 -12.25
N LEU A 22 4.51 -7.99 -11.73
CA LEU A 22 4.87 -9.39 -11.46
C LEU A 22 4.75 -10.29 -12.69
N SER A 23 4.19 -9.79 -13.79
CA SER A 23 4.06 -10.53 -15.04
C SER A 23 5.32 -10.40 -15.90
N PRO A 24 5.53 -11.30 -16.87
CA PRO A 24 6.58 -11.14 -17.87
C PRO A 24 6.25 -10.08 -18.94
N ASP A 25 5.07 -9.43 -18.89
CA ASP A 25 4.67 -8.48 -19.94
C ASP A 25 5.42 -7.14 -19.80
N SER A 26 5.80 -6.56 -20.93
CA SER A 26 6.53 -5.29 -20.98
C SER A 26 5.64 -4.05 -21.13
N GLU A 27 4.39 -4.23 -21.54
CA GLU A 27 3.45 -3.14 -21.79
C GLU A 27 2.00 -3.58 -21.57
N PHE A 28 1.10 -2.62 -21.39
CA PHE A 28 -0.34 -2.83 -21.45
C PHE A 28 -0.82 -2.64 -22.90
N PRO A 29 -1.09 -3.72 -23.65
CA PRO A 29 -1.61 -3.59 -24.99
C PRO A 29 -3.01 -3.00 -24.98
N SER A 30 -3.43 -2.41 -26.10
CA SER A 30 -4.73 -1.72 -26.24
C SER A 30 -5.94 -2.63 -26.00
N ASN A 31 -5.79 -3.94 -26.18
CA ASN A 31 -6.82 -4.93 -25.89
C ASN A 31 -6.86 -5.34 -24.40
N GLY A 32 -5.93 -4.85 -23.58
CA GLY A 32 -5.84 -5.13 -22.15
C GLY A 32 -5.35 -6.54 -21.79
N ILE A 33 -4.85 -7.33 -22.76
CA ILE A 33 -4.43 -8.72 -22.55
C ILE A 33 -2.91 -8.85 -22.71
N GLY A 34 -2.22 -9.27 -21.65
CA GLY A 34 -0.77 -9.50 -21.66
C GLY A 34 -0.32 -10.36 -22.83
N GLN A 35 0.72 -9.93 -23.55
CA GLN A 35 1.21 -10.65 -24.72
C GLN A 35 1.84 -11.99 -24.36
N LEU A 36 2.62 -12.03 -23.27
CA LEU A 36 3.33 -13.21 -22.80
C LEU A 36 2.54 -13.94 -21.72
N SER A 37 1.99 -13.20 -20.75
CA SER A 37 1.24 -13.81 -19.65
C SER A 37 -0.14 -14.32 -20.04
N LYS A 38 -0.73 -13.76 -21.10
CA LYS A 38 -2.15 -13.94 -21.49
C LYS A 38 -3.15 -13.50 -20.41
N ILE A 39 -2.71 -12.75 -19.41
CA ILE A 39 -3.59 -12.19 -18.36
C ILE A 39 -4.44 -11.09 -18.98
N ASN A 40 -5.75 -11.17 -18.79
CA ASN A 40 -6.67 -10.10 -19.17
C ASN A 40 -6.74 -9.04 -18.05
N TYR A 41 -5.80 -8.11 -18.05
CA TYR A 41 -5.71 -7.04 -17.04
C TYR A 41 -6.95 -6.17 -17.00
N TYR A 42 -7.59 -5.94 -18.16
CA TYR A 42 -8.83 -5.18 -18.23
C TYR A 42 -9.97 -5.88 -17.47
N GLU A 43 -10.14 -7.17 -17.70
CA GLU A 43 -11.16 -7.97 -17.01
C GLU A 43 -10.88 -8.10 -15.52
N VAL A 44 -9.61 -8.27 -15.12
CA VAL A 44 -9.20 -8.26 -13.71
C VAL A 44 -9.58 -6.93 -13.06
N PHE A 45 -9.25 -5.80 -13.70
CA PHE A 45 -9.60 -4.47 -13.20
C PHE A 45 -11.12 -4.32 -13.04
N CYS A 46 -11.89 -4.64 -14.08
CA CYS A 46 -13.34 -4.53 -14.09
C CYS A 46 -13.99 -5.44 -13.03
N GLY A 47 -13.59 -6.71 -12.96
CA GLY A 47 -14.11 -7.67 -12.00
C GLY A 47 -13.83 -7.26 -10.56
N TYR A 48 -12.58 -6.89 -10.27
CA TYR A 48 -12.20 -6.47 -8.92
C TYR A 48 -12.90 -5.17 -8.52
N LYS A 49 -13.02 -4.22 -9.46
CA LYS A 49 -13.75 -2.97 -9.23
C LYS A 49 -15.23 -3.21 -8.94
N CYS A 50 -15.88 -4.09 -9.69
CA CYS A 50 -17.26 -4.46 -9.43
C CYS A 50 -17.43 -5.03 -8.02
N VAL A 51 -16.57 -5.97 -7.61
CA VAL A 51 -16.63 -6.55 -6.26
C VAL A 51 -16.44 -5.49 -5.18
N LEU A 52 -15.41 -4.64 -5.32
CA LEU A 52 -15.14 -3.58 -4.33
C LEU A 52 -16.26 -2.54 -4.24
N VAL A 53 -16.86 -2.16 -5.37
CA VAL A 53 -18.00 -1.23 -5.39
C VAL A 53 -19.24 -1.88 -4.76
N MET A 54 -19.56 -3.12 -5.13
CA MET A 54 -20.74 -3.82 -4.60
C MET A 54 -20.61 -4.12 -3.10
N LYS A 55 -19.42 -4.48 -2.65
CA LYS A 55 -19.15 -4.80 -1.24
C LYS A 55 -18.54 -3.64 -0.47
N TRP A 56 -18.62 -2.42 -1.00
CA TRP A 56 -17.93 -1.29 -0.37
C TRP A 56 -18.43 -1.05 1.05
N ALA A 57 -19.74 -1.14 1.29
CA ALA A 57 -20.35 -0.93 2.60
C ALA A 57 -20.15 -2.12 3.59
N ASP A 58 -19.53 -3.22 3.16
CA ASP A 58 -19.26 -4.36 4.03
C ASP A 58 -18.26 -3.97 5.13
N LEU A 59 -18.55 -4.36 6.38
CA LEU A 59 -17.75 -3.98 7.55
C LEU A 59 -16.29 -4.47 7.46
N HIS A 60 -16.08 -5.67 6.91
CA HIS A 60 -14.74 -6.21 6.75
C HIS A 60 -13.95 -5.43 5.69
N ILE A 61 -14.59 -5.10 4.57
CA ILE A 61 -14.01 -4.26 3.52
C ILE A 61 -13.67 -2.87 4.04
N GLN A 62 -14.59 -2.22 4.77
CA GLN A 62 -14.35 -0.91 5.39
C GLN A 62 -13.20 -0.93 6.39
N LYS A 63 -13.04 -2.01 7.17
CA LYS A 63 -11.90 -2.17 8.08
C LYS A 63 -10.57 -2.18 7.32
N ILE A 64 -10.48 -2.96 6.24
CA ILE A 64 -9.27 -3.02 5.39
C ILE A 64 -8.98 -1.64 4.78
N ILE A 65 -10.01 -0.94 4.30
CA ILE A 65 -9.85 0.41 3.72
C ILE A 65 -9.36 1.41 4.76
N SER A 66 -9.84 1.34 6.01
CA SER A 66 -9.37 2.18 7.11
C SER A 66 -7.89 1.96 7.40
N GLU A 67 -7.45 0.70 7.43
CA GLU A 67 -6.04 0.34 7.60
C GLU A 67 -5.18 0.86 6.44
N LEU A 68 -5.63 0.68 5.19
CA LEU A 68 -4.97 1.22 4.00
C LEU A 68 -4.85 2.75 4.04
N ASN A 69 -5.93 3.45 4.41
CA ASN A 69 -5.92 4.89 4.54
C ASN A 69 -4.95 5.36 5.62
N SER A 70 -4.96 4.70 6.78
CA SER A 70 -4.02 5.00 7.86
C SER A 70 -2.56 4.76 7.47
N PHE A 71 -2.31 3.78 6.60
CA PHE A 71 -0.97 3.49 6.10
C PHE A 71 -0.52 4.54 5.07
N ILE A 72 -1.36 4.87 4.09
CA ILE A 72 -1.00 5.75 2.96
C ILE A 72 -0.97 7.22 3.36
N PHE A 73 -1.98 7.68 4.12
CA PHE A 73 -2.14 9.08 4.49
C PHE A 73 -1.65 9.38 5.91
N GLY A 74 -1.14 8.37 6.62
CA GLY A 74 -0.87 8.42 8.05
C GLY A 74 -2.15 8.43 8.87
N LYS A 75 -2.04 8.16 10.18
CA LYS A 75 -3.07 8.62 11.10
C LYS A 75 -3.02 10.14 11.05
N SER A 76 -4.00 10.79 10.43
CA SER A 76 -4.20 12.22 10.62
C SER A 76 -4.27 12.44 12.13
N GLY A 77 -3.19 12.99 12.68
CA GLY A 77 -3.03 13.17 14.10
C GLY A 77 -4.10 14.15 14.58
N VAL A 78 -5.18 13.64 15.14
CA VAL A 78 -5.69 14.24 16.36
C VAL A 78 -4.65 13.93 17.44
N THR A 79 -3.57 14.70 17.41
CA THR A 79 -2.60 14.78 18.50
C THR A 79 -2.59 16.24 18.95
N SER A 80 -3.65 16.62 19.65
CA SER A 80 -3.49 17.59 20.73
C SER A 80 -2.77 16.85 21.87
N ALA A 81 -1.63 17.43 22.30
CA ALA A 81 -0.83 17.13 23.48
C ALA A 81 0.08 15.86 23.51
N LYS A 82 1.37 16.11 23.24
CA LYS A 82 2.59 15.78 24.05
C LYS A 82 2.63 14.43 24.82
N SER A 83 3.61 13.58 24.47
CA SER A 83 4.73 13.18 25.35
C SER A 83 5.68 12.23 24.60
N GLY A 84 6.99 12.44 24.80
CA GLY A 84 8.06 11.78 24.04
C GLY A 84 8.17 10.27 24.27
N SER A 85 8.67 9.59 23.25
CA SER A 85 9.17 8.22 23.32
C SER A 85 10.28 8.08 22.29
N THR A 86 11.51 8.02 22.79
CA THR A 86 12.76 7.70 22.09
C THR A 86 12.62 6.42 21.26
N SER A 87 13.20 6.40 20.07
CA SER A 87 13.05 5.31 19.08
C SER A 87 14.03 4.17 19.38
N PRO A 88 13.64 2.88 19.21
CA PRO A 88 14.54 1.72 19.39
C PRO A 88 15.78 1.72 18.47
N MET A 89 15.78 2.57 17.45
CA MET A 89 16.86 2.69 16.47
C MET A 89 18.07 3.48 17.01
N GLU A 90 17.87 4.33 18.01
CA GLU A 90 18.96 5.11 18.64
C GLU A 90 19.79 4.23 19.60
N ASP A 91 19.18 3.22 20.22
CA ASP A 91 19.88 2.25 21.09
C ASP A 91 20.87 1.38 20.31
N LEU A 92 20.53 0.96 19.08
CA LEU A 92 21.41 0.10 18.28
C LEU A 92 22.68 0.85 17.82
N ALA A 93 22.56 2.14 17.51
CA ALA A 93 23.70 2.95 17.11
C ALA A 93 24.68 3.17 18.29
N ALA A 94 24.14 3.41 19.49
CA ALA A 94 24.94 3.58 20.70
C ALA A 94 25.67 2.28 21.12
N GLU A 95 25.04 1.12 20.92
CA GLU A 95 25.65 -0.18 21.19
C GLU A 95 26.84 -0.47 20.26
N ILE A 96 26.73 -0.14 18.96
CA ILE A 96 27.80 -0.33 17.98
C ILE A 96 29.02 0.54 18.32
N ASP A 97 28.82 1.83 18.63
CA ASP A 97 29.91 2.74 18.99
C ASP A 97 30.62 2.31 20.27
N THR A 98 29.87 1.82 21.26
CA THR A 98 30.45 1.32 22.52
C THR A 98 31.34 0.09 22.28
N THR A 99 30.91 -0.80 21.39
CA THR A 99 31.65 -2.04 21.06
C THR A 99 32.94 -1.73 20.30
N MET A 100 32.96 -0.73 19.43
CA MET A 100 34.17 -0.33 18.71
C MET A 100 35.19 0.40 19.60
N ALA A 101 34.72 1.14 20.61
CA ALA A 101 35.60 1.86 21.54
C ALA A 101 36.31 0.94 22.57
N THR A 102 35.89 -0.32 22.71
CA THR A 102 36.48 -1.30 23.64
C THR A 102 37.50 -2.24 22.99
N MET A 103 37.78 -2.06 21.69
CA MET A 103 38.72 -2.92 20.92
C MET A 103 40.11 -2.30 20.68
N ASP A 104 40.42 -1.16 21.30
CA ASP A 104 41.79 -0.61 21.46
C ASP A 104 42.41 -1.06 22.79
#